data_AF-A0A3N5I9M0-F1
#
_entry.id   AF-A0A3N5I9M0-F1
#
_cell.length_a   1.000
_cell.length_b   1.000
_cell.length_c   1.000
_cell.angle_alpha   90.00
_cell.angle_beta   90.00
_cell.angle_gamma   90.00
#
_symmetry.space_group_name_H-M   'P 1'
#
loop_
_entity.id
_entity.type
_entity.pdbx_description
1 polymer ?
#
loop_
_entity_poly.entity_id
_entity_poly.type
_entity_poly.pdbx_seq_one_letter_code
_entity_poly.pdbx_strand_id
1 'polypeptide(L)'
;LSVRKAFGSFDSFIWSYVDHRPRQNAWKTLADLPAHTEISERMSRDLKKRGFNFVGPTICYAFMQAVGMVNDHTIDCFRYEAVRKMARRDTAVRRHH
;
A
#
# COMPACT_ATOMS: atom_id res chain seq x y z
N LEU A 1 -18.56 8.36 -2.22
CA LEU A 1 -19.09 9.11 -1.04
C LEU A 1 -19.35 8.25 0.19
N SER A 2 -19.76 6.99 0.06
CA SER A 2 -20.00 6.06 1.18
C SER A 2 -18.76 5.81 2.06
N VAL A 3 -17.57 5.64 1.46
CA VAL A 3 -16.31 5.45 2.20
C VAL A 3 -16.02 6.62 3.14
N ARG A 4 -16.21 7.85 2.66
CA ARG A 4 -15.99 9.07 3.46
C ARG A 4 -16.91 9.11 4.69
N LYS A 5 -18.15 8.62 4.58
CA LYS A 5 -19.10 8.56 5.69
C LYS A 5 -18.71 7.49 6.75
N ALA A 6 -18.09 6.40 6.33
CA ALA A 6 -17.77 5.28 7.23
C ALA A 6 -16.36 5.35 7.84
N PHE A 7 -15.39 5.98 7.15
CA PHE A 7 -13.97 5.99 7.55
C PHE A 7 -13.38 7.40 7.66
N GLY A 8 -14.21 8.44 7.54
CA GLY A 8 -13.77 9.83 7.50
C GLY A 8 -13.21 10.24 6.15
N SER A 9 -12.25 9.48 5.60
CA SER A 9 -11.63 9.76 4.31
C SER A 9 -11.27 8.48 3.53
N PHE A 10 -11.05 8.62 2.22
CA PHE A 10 -10.62 7.51 1.39
C PHE A 10 -9.16 7.13 1.68
N ASP A 11 -8.29 8.10 1.95
CA ASP A 11 -6.90 7.83 2.31
C ASP A 11 -6.82 7.04 3.61
N SER A 12 -7.56 7.41 4.66
CA SER A 12 -7.54 6.70 5.94
C SER A 12 -8.02 5.26 5.76
N PHE A 13 -9.10 5.05 5.01
CA PHE A 13 -9.59 3.72 4.67
C PHE A 13 -8.54 2.88 3.95
N ILE A 14 -7.91 3.39 2.90
CA ILE A 14 -6.92 2.67 2.12
C ILE A 14 -5.64 2.41 2.91
N TRP A 15 -5.14 3.38 3.67
CA TRP A 15 -3.92 3.23 4.46
C TRP A 15 -4.10 2.32 5.69
N SER A 16 -5.34 2.07 6.13
CA SER A 16 -5.63 1.11 7.21
C SER A 16 -5.19 -0.32 6.86
N TYR A 17 -5.14 -0.70 5.57
CA TYR A 17 -4.69 -2.03 5.15
C TYR A 17 -3.21 -2.31 5.40
N VAL A 18 -2.43 -1.26 5.69
CA VAL A 18 -1.00 -1.34 6.03
C VAL A 18 -0.70 -0.67 7.38
N ASP A 19 -1.69 -0.61 8.27
CA ASP A 19 -1.55 0.00 9.61
C ASP A 19 -0.98 1.44 9.55
N HIS A 20 -1.36 2.17 8.50
CA HIS A 20 -0.88 3.52 8.20
C HIS A 20 0.65 3.66 8.09
N ARG A 21 1.36 2.57 7.78
CA ARG A 21 2.82 2.55 7.59
C ARG A 21 3.19 1.78 6.32
N PRO A 22 4.04 2.34 5.44
CA PRO A 22 4.51 1.62 4.28
C PRO A 22 5.20 0.30 4.64
N ARG A 23 4.76 -0.83 4.08
CA ARG A 23 5.46 -2.12 4.28
C ARG A 23 6.75 -2.09 3.47
N GLN A 24 7.86 -2.43 4.12
CA GLN A 24 9.18 -2.46 3.51
C GLN A 24 9.53 -3.90 3.15
N ASN A 25 9.40 -4.27 1.86
CA ASN A 25 9.81 -5.58 1.39
C ASN A 25 11.30 -5.58 1.02
N ALA A 26 11.83 -6.73 0.60
CA ALA A 26 13.25 -6.88 0.26
C ALA A 26 13.43 -7.93 -0.85
N TRP A 27 12.70 -7.74 -1.96
CA TRP A 27 12.79 -8.64 -3.12
C TRP A 27 14.17 -8.55 -3.77
N LYS A 28 14.75 -9.69 -4.13
CA LYS A 28 16.08 -9.72 -4.76
C LYS A 28 15.97 -9.39 -6.25
N THR A 29 14.94 -9.91 -6.89
CA THR A 29 14.71 -9.78 -8.33
C THR A 29 13.25 -9.44 -8.61
N LEU A 30 12.97 -8.97 -9.84
CA LEU A 30 11.60 -8.72 -10.27
C LEU A 30 10.72 -9.98 -10.31
N ALA A 31 11.34 -11.15 -10.54
CA ALA A 31 10.63 -12.43 -10.57
C ALA A 31 10.14 -12.87 -9.18
N ASP A 32 10.74 -12.34 -8.10
CA ASP A 32 10.30 -12.62 -6.73
C ASP A 32 9.04 -11.82 -6.33
N LEU A 33 8.69 -10.77 -7.09
CA LEU A 33 7.49 -9.98 -6.79
C LEU A 33 6.23 -10.80 -7.12
N PRO A 34 5.29 -10.94 -6.17
CA PRO A 34 4.06 -11.64 -6.45
C PRO A 34 3.13 -10.82 -7.35
N ALA A 35 2.23 -11.46 -8.11
CA ALA A 35 1.23 -10.73 -8.90
C ALA A 35 0.15 -10.05 -8.04
N HIS A 36 -0.03 -10.52 -6.80
CA HIS A 36 -0.93 -9.96 -5.79
C HIS A 36 -0.52 -10.49 -4.41
N THR A 37 -1.01 -9.85 -3.36
CA THR A 37 -0.81 -10.27 -1.96
C THR A 37 -2.14 -10.48 -1.25
N GLU A 38 -2.14 -11.20 -0.13
CA GLU A 38 -3.34 -11.37 0.72
C GLU A 38 -3.99 -10.02 1.11
N ILE A 39 -3.16 -9.00 1.35
CA ILE A 39 -3.62 -7.63 1.64
C ILE A 39 -4.37 -7.04 0.44
N SER A 40 -3.80 -7.17 -0.76
CA SER A 40 -4.43 -6.67 -1.99
C SER A 40 -5.72 -7.42 -2.32
N GLU A 41 -5.82 -8.70 -1.98
CA GLU A 41 -7.06 -9.46 -2.12
C GLU A 41 -8.15 -8.97 -1.16
N ARG A 42 -7.79 -8.74 0.11
CA ARG A 42 -8.72 -8.18 1.10
C ARG A 42 -9.22 -6.81 0.65
N MET A 43 -8.31 -5.95 0.21
CA MET A 43 -8.65 -4.64 -0.35
C MET A 43 -9.57 -4.76 -1.57
N SER A 44 -9.26 -5.67 -2.50
CA SER A 44 -10.09 -5.94 -3.67
C SER A 44 -11.51 -6.36 -3.29
N ARG A 45 -11.64 -7.33 -2.38
CA ARG A 45 -12.95 -7.81 -1.89
C ARG A 45 -13.77 -6.67 -1.26
N ASP A 46 -13.15 -5.87 -0.42
CA ASP A 46 -13.85 -4.78 0.28
C ASP A 46 -14.20 -3.61 -0.64
N LEU A 47 -13.34 -3.27 -1.61
CA LEU A 47 -13.66 -2.28 -2.63
C LEU A 47 -14.80 -2.74 -3.55
N LYS A 48 -14.80 -4.01 -3.98
CA LYS A 48 -15.91 -4.60 -4.75
C LYS A 48 -17.23 -4.53 -3.98
N LYS A 49 -17.24 -4.92 -2.70
CA LYS A 49 -18.42 -4.82 -1.82
C LYS A 49 -18.94 -3.38 -1.68
N ARG A 50 -18.08 -2.38 -1.89
CA ARG A 50 -18.42 -0.95 -1.80
C ARG A 50 -18.80 -0.34 -3.15
N GLY A 51 -18.96 -1.16 -4.19
CA GLY A 51 -19.41 -0.73 -5.52
C GLY A 51 -18.31 -0.19 -6.43
N PHE A 52 -17.03 -0.38 -6.08
CA PHE A 52 -15.94 -0.06 -7.00
C PHE A 52 -15.82 -1.14 -8.08
N ASN A 53 -15.59 -0.71 -9.32
CA ASN A 53 -15.35 -1.56 -10.47
C ASN A 53 -13.87 -1.54 -10.86
N PHE A 54 -13.39 -2.56 -11.58
CA PHE A 54 -11.98 -2.70 -11.99
C PHE A 54 -10.98 -2.65 -10.82
N VAL A 55 -11.35 -3.27 -9.70
CA VAL A 55 -10.52 -3.35 -8.48
C VAL A 55 -10.14 -4.79 -8.18
N GLY A 56 -9.60 -5.52 -9.16
CA GLY A 56 -9.08 -6.88 -8.95
C GLY A 56 -7.83 -6.90 -8.04
N PRO A 57 -7.47 -8.04 -7.42
CA PRO A 57 -6.32 -8.12 -6.50
C PRO A 57 -5.01 -7.58 -7.09
N THR A 58 -4.69 -7.92 -8.34
CA THR A 58 -3.50 -7.39 -9.03
C THR A 58 -3.56 -5.88 -9.23
N ILE A 59 -4.73 -5.32 -9.55
CA ILE A 59 -4.91 -3.86 -9.68
C ILE A 59 -4.71 -3.20 -8.31
N CYS A 60 -5.28 -3.77 -7.26
CA CYS A 60 -5.09 -3.29 -5.89
C CYS A 60 -3.61 -3.36 -5.47
N TYR A 61 -2.90 -4.42 -5.82
CA TYR A 61 -1.48 -4.54 -5.49
C TYR A 61 -0.61 -3.54 -6.26
N ALA A 62 -0.84 -3.38 -7.56
CA ALA A 62 -0.19 -2.36 -8.37
C ALA A 62 -0.46 -0.94 -7.83
N PHE A 63 -1.70 -0.67 -7.38
CA PHE A 63 -2.04 0.58 -6.72
C PHE A 63 -1.27 0.77 -5.40
N MET A 64 -1.18 -0.26 -4.55
CA MET A 64 -0.41 -0.23 -3.31
C MET A 64 1.07 0.10 -3.57
N GLN A 65 1.66 -0.44 -4.64
CA GLN A 65 3.03 -0.14 -5.06
C GLN A 65 3.16 1.31 -5.52
N ALA A 66 2.26 1.76 -6.41
CA ALA A 66 2.33 3.09 -7.01
C ALA A 66 2.19 4.23 -5.99
N VAL A 67 1.32 4.06 -4.99
CA VAL A 67 1.05 5.08 -3.97
C VAL A 67 1.94 4.94 -2.72
N GLY A 68 2.89 4.00 -2.73
CA GLY A 68 3.89 3.84 -1.68
C GLY A 68 3.38 3.16 -0.40
N MET A 69 2.26 2.43 -0.46
CA MET A 69 1.82 1.58 0.65
C MET A 69 2.76 0.39 0.87
N VAL A 70 3.46 -0.02 -0.18
CA VAL A 70 4.54 -1.01 -0.14
C VAL A 70 5.76 -0.46 -0.87
N ASN A 71 6.95 -0.71 -0.33
CA ASN A 71 8.20 -0.49 -1.03
C ASN A 71 8.65 -1.82 -1.64
N ASP A 72 8.35 -1.97 -2.93
CA ASP A 72 8.67 -3.16 -3.72
C ASP A 72 9.82 -2.94 -4.71
N HIS A 73 10.56 -1.84 -4.57
CA HIS A 73 11.87 -1.76 -5.22
C HIS A 73 12.70 -2.98 -4.82
N THR A 74 13.36 -3.61 -5.79
CA THR A 74 14.33 -4.67 -5.51
C THR A 74 15.49 -4.09 -4.70
N ILE A 75 16.17 -4.94 -3.92
CA ILE A 75 17.21 -4.49 -2.99
C ILE A 75 18.42 -3.83 -3.68
N ASP A 76 18.63 -4.11 -4.97
CA ASP A 76 19.67 -3.54 -5.82
C ASP A 76 19.24 -2.23 -6.51
N CYS A 77 17.95 -1.87 -6.44
CA CYS A 77 17.46 -0.61 -6.98
C CYS A 77 18.03 0.57 -6.19
N PHE A 78 18.58 1.57 -6.89
CA PHE A 78 19.12 2.80 -6.29
C PHE A 78 18.12 3.59 -5.43
N ARG A 79 16.81 3.33 -5.58
CA ARG A 79 15.74 3.96 -4.78
C ARG A 79 15.35 3.17 -3.55
N TYR A 80 15.72 1.90 -3.42
CA TYR A 80 15.30 1.01 -2.33
C TYR A 80 15.56 1.63 -0.95
N GLU A 81 16.81 1.99 -0.67
CA GLU A 81 17.21 2.60 0.60
C GLU A 81 16.69 4.03 0.75
N ALA A 82 16.59 4.80 -0.34
CA ALA A 82 16.04 6.15 -0.30
C ALA A 82 14.58 6.15 0.15
N VAL A 83 13.74 5.29 -0.46
CA VAL A 83 12.31 5.13 -0.14
C VAL A 83 12.13 4.57 1.26
N ARG A 84 12.93 3.58 1.65
CA ARG A 84 12.93 3.00 3.00
C ARG A 84 13.22 4.04 4.09
N LYS A 85 14.16 4.96 3.84
CA LYS A 85 14.49 6.06 4.77
C LYS A 85 13.37 7.11 4.85
N MET A 86 12.68 7.40 3.74
CA MET A 86 11.54 8.34 3.74
C MET A 86 10.41 7.86 4.66
N ALA A 87 10.01 6.58 4.57
CA ALA A 87 8.94 6.02 5.39
C ALA A 87 9.22 6.11 6.92
N ARG A 88 10.49 6.04 7.33
CA ARG A 88 10.89 6.19 8.74
C ARG A 88 10.70 7.62 9.25
N ARG A 89 10.93 8.62 8.40
CA ARG A 89 10.78 10.04 8.75
C ARG A 89 9.32 10.40 8.99
N ASP A 90 8.42 9.93 8.13
CA ASP A 90 6.98 10.20 8.26
C ASP A 90 6.37 9.58 9.52
N THR A 91 6.86 8.42 9.93
CA THR A 91 6.42 7.76 11.17
C THR A 91 6.87 8.53 12.42
N ALA A 92 8.02 9.20 12.37
CA ALA A 92 8.51 10.03 13.46
C ALA A 92 7.72 11.36 13.56
N VAL A 93 7.37 11.97 12.43
CA VAL A 93 6.58 13.22 12.39
C VAL A 93 5.15 13.00 12.89
N ARG A 94 4.50 11.89 12.53
CA ARG A 94 3.13 11.57 12.99
C ARG A 94 3.01 11.24 14.49
N ARG A 95 4.13 11.14 15.23
CA ARG A 95 4.13 10.92 16.70
C ARG A 95 4.19 12.22 17.51
N HIS A 96 4.23 13.38 16.86
CA HIS A 96 4.28 14.70 17.51
C HIS A 96 3.03 15.55 17.28
N HIS A 97 1.94 14.93 16.82
CA HIS A 97 0.61 15.54 16.73
C HIS A 97 -0.42 14.65 17.41
#